data_AF-A0A1B1CP59-F1
#
_entry.id   AF-A0A1B1CP59-F1
#
_cell.length_a   1.000
_cell.length_b   1.000
_cell.length_c   1.000
_cell.angle_alpha   90.00
_cell.angle_beta   90.00
_cell.angle_gamma   90.00
#
_symmetry.space_group_name_H-M   'P 1'
#
loop_
_entity.id
_entity.type
_entity.pdbx_description
1 polymer ?
#
loop_
_entity_poly.entity_id
_entity_poly.type
_entity_poly.pdbx_seq_one_letter_code
_entity_poly.pdbx_strand_id
1 'polypeptide(L)'
;MTTAAIAFRNLHRPAPVWRPNYKDLFAQIGIALGMIATFGFAGESAVSLLNAGMPADCAEYAANVSHSEGNFSSISPSVNGTRCYGAFQFCDSGTLQQYWTGSRADFLANPSAQVAAWQQYEQDQWSPAQTNGLTNLVGQQVCYQGTCATITESSILKACQFGCAGKKSKLYNLAQSDLDCNAAGTRDGAGTSVCSYLISGAGYNVGCITNSNDGVDCSAETTGEAPK
;
A
#
# COMPACT_ATOMS: atom_id res chain seq x y z
N MET A 1 -30.89 -46.82 23.65
CA MET A 1 -30.52 -46.39 22.28
C MET A 1 -31.52 -45.31 21.88
N THR A 2 -31.09 -44.05 21.91
CA THR A 2 -31.98 -42.91 21.62
C THR A 2 -31.23 -42.00 20.64
N THR A 3 -31.73 -41.93 19.41
CA THR A 3 -31.14 -41.17 18.31
C THR A 3 -31.61 -39.72 18.40
N ALA A 4 -30.68 -38.78 18.56
CA ALA A 4 -30.97 -37.35 18.50
C ALA A 4 -30.84 -36.85 17.05
N ALA A 5 -31.91 -36.27 16.51
CA ALA A 5 -31.89 -35.58 15.22
C ALA A 5 -31.41 -34.13 15.41
N ILE A 6 -30.33 -33.75 14.75
CA ILE A 6 -29.79 -32.39 14.71
C ILE A 6 -30.54 -31.62 13.61
N ALA A 7 -31.29 -30.59 14.00
CA ALA A 7 -31.93 -29.67 13.07
C ALA A 7 -30.92 -28.62 12.57
N PHE A 8 -30.55 -28.69 11.29
CA PHE A 8 -29.81 -27.63 10.60
C PHE A 8 -30.74 -26.44 10.34
N ARG A 9 -30.56 -25.33 11.06
CA ARG A 9 -31.13 -24.03 10.68
C ARG A 9 -30.20 -23.34 9.70
N ASN A 10 -30.60 -23.33 8.43
CA ASN A 10 -30.11 -22.39 7.42
C ASN A 10 -30.49 -20.96 7.82
N LEU A 11 -29.51 -20.12 8.13
CA LEU A 11 -29.68 -18.66 8.26
C LEU A 11 -28.95 -17.98 7.10
N HIS A 12 -29.63 -17.83 5.97
CA HIS A 12 -29.26 -16.81 4.98
C HIS A 12 -29.65 -15.44 5.55
N ARG A 13 -28.67 -14.69 6.05
CA ARG A 13 -28.82 -13.25 6.28
C ARG A 13 -28.31 -12.52 5.03
N PRO A 14 -29.11 -11.68 4.36
CA PRO A 14 -28.60 -10.81 3.31
C PRO A 14 -27.62 -9.79 3.91
N ALA A 15 -26.53 -9.52 3.21
CA ALA A 15 -25.54 -8.52 3.60
C ALA A 15 -26.19 -7.11 3.67
N PRO A 16 -25.85 -6.27 4.67
CA PRO A 16 -26.42 -4.94 4.79
C PRO A 16 -25.93 -4.04 3.63
N VAL A 17 -26.88 -3.51 2.87
CA VAL A 17 -26.63 -2.47 1.86
C VAL A 17 -26.28 -1.17 2.58
N TRP A 18 -25.01 -0.75 2.47
CA TRP A 18 -24.49 0.45 3.10
C TRP A 18 -24.92 1.72 2.34
N ARG A 19 -25.31 2.76 3.08
CA ARG A 19 -25.52 4.12 2.57
C ARG A 19 -24.50 5.06 3.23
N PRO A 20 -23.78 5.91 2.47
CA PRO A 20 -22.78 6.81 3.03
C PRO A 20 -23.41 7.84 3.97
N ASN A 21 -22.77 8.05 5.12
CA ASN A 21 -23.13 9.06 6.10
C ASN A 21 -22.24 10.31 5.92
N TYR A 22 -22.85 11.47 5.85
CA TYR A 22 -22.27 12.77 5.46
C TYR A 22 -21.23 13.33 6.45
N LYS A 23 -21.04 12.67 7.61
CA LYS A 23 -20.14 13.11 8.67
C LYS A 23 -18.70 12.62 8.54
N ASP A 24 -18.42 11.70 7.60
CA ASP A 24 -17.07 11.18 7.35
C ASP A 24 -16.23 12.05 6.39
N LEU A 25 -16.81 13.15 5.88
CA LEU A 25 -16.19 14.00 4.85
C LEU A 25 -15.12 14.98 5.40
N PHE A 26 -15.08 15.25 6.71
CA PHE A 26 -14.31 16.38 7.27
C PHE A 26 -13.19 16.00 8.24
N ALA A 27 -12.86 14.71 8.39
CA ALA A 27 -11.84 14.25 9.33
C ALA A 27 -10.57 13.66 8.67
N GLN A 28 -10.31 13.97 7.39
CA GLN A 28 -9.19 13.38 6.64
C GLN A 28 -8.42 14.43 5.84
N ILE A 29 -7.39 15.02 6.45
CA ILE A 29 -6.27 15.66 5.71
C ILE A 29 -5.30 14.57 5.18
N GLY A 30 -5.60 13.29 5.39
CA GLY A 30 -5.03 12.19 4.60
C GLY A 30 -5.79 12.09 3.28
N ILE A 31 -5.20 12.64 2.22
CA ILE A 31 -5.74 12.62 0.86
C ILE A 31 -5.72 11.17 0.38
N ALA A 32 -6.82 10.45 0.64
CA ALA A 32 -7.16 9.22 -0.06
C ALA A 32 -7.66 9.62 -1.46
N LEU A 33 -6.74 9.74 -2.42
CA LEU A 33 -7.12 9.83 -3.82
C LEU A 33 -7.43 8.42 -4.32
N GLY A 34 -8.72 8.15 -4.44
CA GLY A 34 -9.21 7.01 -5.17
C GLY A 34 -8.66 7.03 -6.59
N MET A 35 -8.15 5.87 -7.00
CA MET A 35 -7.61 5.60 -8.33
C MET A 35 -8.53 6.13 -9.43
N ILE A 36 -8.12 7.20 -10.12
CA ILE A 36 -8.74 7.58 -11.40
C ILE A 36 -7.83 7.07 -12.50
N ALA A 37 -8.16 5.88 -13.01
CA ALA A 37 -7.50 5.24 -14.13
C ALA A 37 -7.49 6.17 -15.36
N THR A 38 -6.31 6.62 -15.76
CA THR A 38 -6.09 7.15 -17.11
C THR A 38 -5.39 6.06 -17.93
N PHE A 39 -5.98 5.73 -19.08
CA PHE A 39 -5.50 4.67 -19.98
C PHE A 39 -4.13 5.03 -20.57
N GLY A 40 -3.08 4.42 -20.03
CA GLY A 40 -1.75 4.32 -20.60
C GLY A 40 -0.91 3.46 -19.66
N PHE A 41 -0.39 2.31 -20.14
CA PHE A 41 0.36 1.28 -19.41
C PHE A 41 0.87 1.76 -18.03
N ALA A 42 0.04 1.54 -17.00
CA ALA A 42 0.16 2.22 -15.72
C ALA A 42 1.15 1.45 -14.83
N GLY A 43 2.30 2.07 -14.56
CA GLY A 43 3.37 1.49 -13.74
C GLY A 43 4.71 1.41 -14.45
N GLU A 44 5.77 1.74 -13.72
CA GLU A 44 7.15 1.44 -14.11
C GLU A 44 7.48 -0.04 -13.87
N SER A 45 8.28 -0.61 -14.77
CA SER A 45 8.86 -1.94 -14.53
C SER A 45 9.97 -1.88 -13.48
N ALA A 46 10.27 -3.01 -12.83
CA ALA A 46 11.41 -3.12 -11.92
C ALA A 46 12.73 -2.69 -12.59
N VAL A 47 12.94 -3.05 -13.86
CA VAL A 47 14.13 -2.64 -14.64
C VAL A 47 14.18 -1.12 -14.85
N SER A 48 13.05 -0.49 -15.15
CA SER A 48 12.97 0.98 -15.29
C SER A 48 13.32 1.68 -13.97
N LEU A 49 12.82 1.14 -12.86
CA LEU A 49 13.08 1.64 -11.51
C LEU A 49 14.55 1.45 -11.09
N LEU A 50 15.14 0.29 -11.40
CA LEU A 50 16.58 0.04 -11.20
C LEU A 50 17.42 1.07 -11.95
N ASN A 51 17.09 1.34 -13.22
CA ASN A 51 17.78 2.35 -14.03
C ASN A 51 17.62 3.77 -13.46
N ALA A 52 16.52 4.04 -12.77
CA ALA A 52 16.29 5.29 -12.06
C ALA A 52 16.97 5.35 -10.67
N GLY A 53 17.62 4.27 -10.21
CA GLY A 53 18.36 4.22 -8.95
C GLY A 53 17.63 3.53 -7.79
N MET A 54 16.61 2.73 -8.08
CA MET A 54 15.96 1.88 -7.06
C MET A 54 16.92 0.75 -6.66
N PRO A 55 17.12 0.49 -5.36
CA PRO A 55 17.79 -0.72 -4.89
C PRO A 55 17.12 -2.00 -5.41
N ALA A 56 17.90 -3.01 -5.77
CA ALA A 56 17.40 -4.23 -6.39
C ALA A 56 16.45 -5.02 -5.49
N ASP A 57 16.72 -5.01 -4.19
CA ASP A 57 15.90 -5.60 -3.14
C ASP A 57 14.51 -4.94 -3.00
N CYS A 58 14.29 -3.74 -3.55
CA CYS A 58 13.00 -3.04 -3.51
C CYS A 58 12.36 -2.82 -4.89
N ALA A 59 13.03 -3.20 -5.98
CA ALA A 59 12.59 -2.86 -7.33
C ALA A 59 11.23 -3.47 -7.70
N GLU A 60 10.99 -4.74 -7.34
CA GLU A 60 9.71 -5.43 -7.60
C GLU A 60 8.58 -4.86 -6.73
N TYR A 61 8.87 -4.54 -5.47
CA TYR A 61 7.91 -3.87 -4.58
C TYR A 61 7.49 -2.50 -5.15
N ALA A 62 8.49 -1.70 -5.54
CA ALA A 62 8.27 -0.39 -6.13
C ALA A 62 7.50 -0.48 -7.45
N ALA A 63 7.77 -1.48 -8.29
CA ALA A 63 7.02 -1.73 -9.52
C ALA A 63 5.55 -2.04 -9.23
N ASN A 64 5.28 -2.87 -8.21
CA ASN A 64 3.92 -3.19 -7.77
C ASN A 64 3.17 -1.96 -7.21
N VAL A 65 3.86 -1.07 -6.49
CA VAL A 65 3.27 0.21 -6.06
C VAL A 65 3.00 1.09 -7.28
N SER A 66 4.00 1.32 -8.12
CA SER A 66 3.89 2.13 -9.33
C SER A 66 2.78 1.63 -10.27
N HIS A 67 2.57 0.33 -10.38
CA HIS A 67 1.45 -0.23 -11.15
C HIS A 67 0.06 0.23 -10.66
N SER A 68 -0.06 0.49 -9.37
CA SER A 68 -1.30 1.00 -8.75
C SER A 68 -1.43 2.52 -8.89
N GLU A 69 -0.29 3.23 -8.96
CA GLU A 69 -0.22 4.68 -8.83
C GLU A 69 -0.01 5.41 -10.18
N GLY A 70 1.01 5.04 -10.95
CA GLY A 70 1.35 5.70 -12.22
C GLY A 70 2.74 5.34 -12.73
N ASN A 71 3.17 6.01 -13.80
CA ASN A 71 4.54 5.92 -14.34
C ASN A 71 5.26 7.27 -14.16
N PHE A 72 6.54 7.38 -14.51
CA PHE A 72 7.35 8.59 -14.28
C PHE A 72 6.76 9.87 -14.90
N SER A 73 5.92 9.74 -15.93
CA SER A 73 5.25 10.85 -16.61
C SER A 73 3.82 11.12 -16.14
N SER A 74 3.29 10.30 -15.24
CA SER A 74 1.88 10.39 -14.81
C SER A 74 1.58 11.69 -14.10
N ILE A 75 0.44 12.28 -14.44
CA ILE A 75 -0.16 13.43 -13.74
C ILE A 75 -1.62 13.09 -13.48
N SER A 76 -2.03 13.11 -12.23
CA SER A 76 -3.42 12.86 -11.87
C SER A 76 -4.35 13.96 -12.42
N PRO A 77 -5.64 13.66 -12.64
CA PRO A 77 -6.66 14.70 -12.75
C PRO A 77 -6.63 15.63 -11.54
N SER A 78 -7.05 16.89 -11.73
CA SER A 78 -7.17 17.82 -10.60
C SER A 78 -8.43 17.52 -9.80
N VAL A 79 -8.26 17.24 -8.51
CA VAL A 79 -9.36 17.03 -7.57
C VAL A 79 -9.23 18.06 -6.45
N ASN A 80 -10.23 18.93 -6.31
CA ASN A 80 -10.22 20.04 -5.33
C ASN A 80 -8.97 20.94 -5.42
N GLY A 81 -8.42 21.13 -6.63
CA GLY A 81 -7.21 21.93 -6.86
C GLY A 81 -5.89 21.21 -6.59
N THR A 82 -5.92 19.95 -6.14
CA THR A 82 -4.75 19.10 -5.95
C THR A 82 -4.47 18.27 -7.19
N ARG A 83 -3.19 18.05 -7.50
CA ARG A 83 -2.71 17.08 -8.49
C ARG A 83 -1.56 16.26 -7.91
N CYS A 84 -1.41 15.05 -8.40
CA CYS A 84 -0.34 14.13 -8.04
C CYS A 84 0.49 13.77 -9.26
N TYR A 85 1.77 13.51 -9.03
CA TYR A 85 2.79 13.49 -10.07
C TYR A 85 3.70 12.27 -9.94
N GLY A 86 4.07 11.70 -11.09
CA GLY A 86 5.09 10.67 -11.19
C GLY A 86 4.63 9.26 -10.88
N ALA A 87 5.61 8.35 -10.81
CA ALA A 87 5.40 6.91 -10.69
C ALA A 87 4.70 6.51 -9.39
N PHE A 88 4.82 7.35 -8.35
CA PHE A 88 4.29 7.10 -7.01
C PHE A 88 3.28 8.17 -6.56
N GLN A 89 2.76 8.97 -7.51
CA GLN A 89 1.70 9.96 -7.29
C GLN A 89 1.94 10.90 -6.08
N PHE A 90 3.10 11.55 -6.02
CA PHE A 90 3.34 12.62 -5.03
C PHE A 90 2.45 13.83 -5.31
N CYS A 91 1.68 14.27 -4.32
CA CYS A 91 0.65 15.29 -4.47
C CYS A 91 1.13 16.68 -4.06
N ASP A 92 0.76 17.70 -4.83
CA ASP A 92 1.11 19.10 -4.55
C ASP A 92 0.27 19.76 -3.45
N SER A 93 -0.51 18.97 -2.74
CA SER A 93 -1.17 19.32 -1.48
C SER A 93 -0.30 19.07 -0.25
N GLY A 94 0.90 18.49 -0.40
CA GLY A 94 1.84 18.34 0.70
C GLY A 94 2.97 17.36 0.45
N THR A 95 2.68 16.14 -0.02
CA THR A 95 3.72 15.09 -0.12
C THR A 95 4.81 15.46 -1.11
N LEU A 96 4.48 16.07 -2.25
CA LEU A 96 5.49 16.53 -3.19
C LEU A 96 6.42 17.58 -2.54
N GLN A 97 5.87 18.57 -1.85
CA GLN A 97 6.67 19.64 -1.22
C GLN A 97 7.53 19.13 -0.06
N GLN A 98 7.09 18.06 0.60
CA GLN A 98 7.83 17.45 1.70
C GLN A 98 9.09 16.73 1.21
N TYR A 99 9.04 16.08 0.05
CA TYR A 99 10.10 15.21 -0.46
C TYR A 99 10.82 15.77 -1.71
N TRP A 100 10.38 16.92 -2.23
CA TRP A 100 10.98 17.58 -3.39
C TRP A 100 10.93 19.10 -3.26
N THR A 101 12.08 19.75 -3.44
CA THR A 101 12.22 21.22 -3.32
C THR A 101 12.27 21.95 -4.67
N GLY A 102 12.38 21.21 -5.79
CA GLY A 102 12.42 21.78 -7.14
C GLY A 102 11.03 22.02 -7.73
N SER A 103 10.97 22.32 -9.03
CA SER A 103 9.68 22.49 -9.71
C SER A 103 9.00 21.14 -9.99
N ARG A 104 7.67 21.17 -10.19
CA ARG A 104 6.89 19.98 -10.62
C ARG A 104 7.37 19.43 -11.96
N ALA A 105 7.75 20.31 -12.89
CA ALA A 105 8.25 19.93 -14.19
C ALA A 105 9.60 19.19 -14.06
N ASP A 106 10.48 19.69 -13.19
CA ASP A 106 11.77 19.03 -12.92
C ASP A 106 11.58 17.67 -12.24
N PHE A 107 10.59 17.54 -11.34
CA PHE A 107 10.26 16.26 -10.72
C PHE A 107 9.82 15.21 -11.74
N LEU A 108 8.91 15.58 -12.66
CA LEU A 108 8.45 14.69 -13.73
C LEU A 108 9.57 14.35 -14.73
N ALA A 109 10.51 15.26 -14.95
CA ALA A 109 11.65 15.05 -15.84
C ALA A 109 12.78 14.21 -15.20
N ASN A 110 12.72 13.94 -13.90
CA ASN A 110 13.80 13.29 -13.16
C ASN A 110 13.33 12.00 -12.45
N PRO A 111 13.36 10.85 -13.14
CA PRO A 111 13.03 9.55 -12.55
C PRO A 111 13.78 9.25 -11.24
N SER A 112 15.06 9.59 -11.16
CA SER A 112 15.86 9.37 -9.95
C SER A 112 15.41 10.22 -8.77
N ALA A 113 14.94 11.44 -9.00
CA ALA A 113 14.34 12.24 -7.93
C ALA A 113 13.02 11.63 -7.42
N GLN A 114 12.20 11.07 -8.31
CA GLN A 114 10.95 10.38 -7.90
C GLN A 114 11.24 9.13 -7.08
N VAL A 115 12.24 8.33 -7.49
CA VAL A 115 12.70 7.15 -6.77
C VAL A 115 13.29 7.50 -5.41
N ALA A 116 14.12 8.54 -5.32
CA ALA A 116 14.71 8.99 -4.06
C ALA A 116 13.63 9.53 -3.09
N ALA A 117 12.71 10.35 -3.59
CA ALA A 117 11.59 10.86 -2.81
C ALA A 117 10.71 9.73 -2.25
N TRP A 118 10.42 8.71 -3.07
CA TRP A 118 9.61 7.57 -2.65
C TRP A 118 10.32 6.70 -1.60
N GLN A 119 11.61 6.41 -1.78
CA GLN A 119 12.37 5.68 -0.76
C GLN A 119 12.36 6.41 0.59
N GLN A 120 12.57 7.73 0.58
CA GLN A 120 12.52 8.53 1.80
C GLN A 120 11.13 8.53 2.42
N TYR A 121 10.07 8.63 1.61
CA TYR A 121 8.70 8.54 2.08
C TYR A 121 8.40 7.20 2.76
N GLU A 122 8.75 6.07 2.14
CA GLU A 122 8.50 4.75 2.71
C GLU A 122 9.28 4.54 4.03
N GLN A 123 10.52 5.03 4.11
CA GLN A 123 11.31 5.02 5.36
C GLN A 123 10.62 5.85 6.47
N ASP A 124 10.11 7.03 6.12
CA ASP A 124 9.34 7.88 7.05
C ASP A 124 8.00 7.26 7.47
N GLN A 125 7.39 6.41 6.64
CA GLN A 125 6.17 5.67 6.99
C GLN A 125 6.45 4.42 7.85
N TRP A 126 7.62 3.79 7.66
CA TRP A 126 7.99 2.59 8.39
C TRP A 126 8.14 2.84 9.89
N SER A 127 8.80 3.94 10.27
CA SER A 127 9.01 4.26 11.69
C SER A 127 7.71 4.44 12.50
N PRO A 128 6.69 5.18 12.01
CA PRO A 128 5.37 5.22 12.62
C PRO A 128 4.66 3.85 12.65
N ALA A 129 4.82 3.02 11.62
CA ALA A 129 4.23 1.69 11.61
C ALA A 129 4.78 0.81 12.74
N GLN A 130 6.09 0.84 12.96
CA GLN A 130 6.74 0.18 14.09
C GLN A 130 6.27 0.76 15.42
N THR A 131 6.33 2.09 15.57
CA THR A 131 5.99 2.79 16.83
C THR A 131 4.54 2.55 17.25
N ASN A 132 3.62 2.45 16.29
CA ASN A 132 2.20 2.19 16.56
C ASN A 132 1.85 0.69 16.65
N GLY A 133 2.85 -0.20 16.58
CA GLY A 133 2.67 -1.64 16.69
C GLY A 133 1.95 -2.29 15.50
N LEU A 134 1.92 -1.62 14.34
CA LEU A 134 1.27 -2.15 13.13
C LEU A 134 2.06 -3.32 12.55
N THR A 135 3.37 -3.37 12.79
CA THR A 135 4.25 -4.48 12.38
C THR A 135 3.95 -5.78 13.13
N ASN A 136 3.21 -5.75 14.24
CA ASN A 136 2.74 -6.97 14.93
C ASN A 136 1.75 -7.79 14.10
N LEU A 137 1.23 -7.21 13.01
CA LEU A 137 0.38 -7.92 12.06
C LEU A 137 1.18 -8.85 11.14
N VAL A 138 2.49 -8.66 11.02
CA VAL A 138 3.35 -9.51 10.19
C VAL A 138 3.24 -10.97 10.64
N GLY A 139 3.11 -11.87 9.67
CA GLY A 139 2.89 -13.30 9.87
C GLY A 139 1.43 -13.71 10.09
N GLN A 140 0.51 -12.76 10.32
CA GLN A 140 -0.92 -13.06 10.41
C GLN A 140 -1.52 -13.22 9.01
N GLN A 141 -2.65 -13.93 8.90
CA GLN A 141 -3.37 -14.06 7.63
C GLN A 141 -4.51 -13.06 7.55
N VAL A 142 -4.66 -12.40 6.40
CA VAL A 142 -5.82 -11.57 6.05
C VAL A 142 -6.51 -12.13 4.82
N CYS A 143 -7.85 -12.16 4.85
CA CYS A 143 -8.67 -12.62 3.73
C CYS A 143 -9.68 -11.56 3.34
N TYR A 144 -9.76 -11.24 2.05
CA TYR A 144 -10.69 -10.26 1.52
C TYR A 144 -11.14 -10.64 0.12
N GLN A 145 -12.46 -10.60 -0.11
CA GLN A 145 -13.08 -10.92 -1.42
C GLN A 145 -12.65 -12.26 -2.03
N GLY A 146 -12.40 -13.28 -1.19
CA GLY A 146 -12.02 -14.62 -1.63
C GLY A 146 -10.51 -14.82 -1.88
N THR A 147 -9.69 -13.79 -1.66
CA THR A 147 -8.23 -13.89 -1.70
C THR A 147 -7.68 -13.77 -0.28
N CYS A 148 -6.71 -14.60 0.06
CA CYS A 148 -6.01 -14.54 1.34
C CYS A 148 -4.50 -14.35 1.11
N ALA A 149 -3.86 -13.63 2.01
CA ALA A 149 -2.41 -13.47 2.04
C ALA A 149 -1.89 -13.50 3.49
N THR A 150 -0.67 -13.97 3.67
CA THR A 150 0.09 -13.71 4.89
C THR A 150 0.60 -12.28 4.82
N ILE A 151 0.37 -11.51 5.88
CA ILE A 151 0.85 -10.14 6.00
C ILE A 151 2.37 -10.16 6.14
N THR A 152 3.06 -9.45 5.26
CA THR A 152 4.51 -9.24 5.25
C THR A 152 4.86 -7.78 5.57
N GLU A 153 6.13 -7.46 5.77
CA GLU A 153 6.59 -6.07 5.92
C GLU A 153 6.18 -5.20 4.71
N SER A 154 6.32 -5.76 3.50
CA SER A 154 5.84 -5.13 2.25
C SER A 154 4.33 -4.91 2.22
N SER A 155 3.54 -5.76 2.90
CA SER A 155 2.09 -5.54 3.05
C SER A 155 1.82 -4.29 3.89
N ILE A 156 2.54 -4.16 5.01
CA ILE A 156 2.42 -3.01 5.92
C ILE A 156 2.77 -1.73 5.19
N LEU A 157 3.92 -1.69 4.51
CA LEU A 157 4.35 -0.54 3.72
C LEU A 157 3.32 -0.17 2.64
N LYS A 158 2.80 -1.14 1.88
CA LYS A 158 1.79 -0.85 0.85
C LYS A 158 0.49 -0.28 1.46
N ALA A 159 0.09 -0.78 2.62
CA ALA A 159 -1.05 -0.23 3.36
C ALA A 159 -0.75 1.16 3.97
N CYS A 160 0.52 1.47 4.25
CA CYS A 160 0.97 2.77 4.72
C CYS A 160 0.92 3.89 3.66
N GLN A 161 0.62 3.58 2.39
CA GLN A 161 0.29 4.60 1.40
C GLN A 161 -0.90 5.47 1.81
N PHE A 162 -1.79 4.95 2.68
CA PHE A 162 -2.86 5.73 3.32
C PHE A 162 -2.44 6.46 4.59
N GLY A 163 -1.14 6.51 4.86
CA GLY A 163 -0.53 6.98 6.09
C GLY A 163 -0.53 5.92 7.19
N CYS A 164 0.62 5.72 7.82
CA CYS A 164 0.77 4.90 9.03
C CYS A 164 0.92 5.71 10.32
N ALA A 165 0.83 7.03 10.22
CA ALA A 165 0.88 7.92 11.36
C ALA A 165 -0.46 7.96 12.14
N GLY A 166 -0.40 7.48 13.38
CA GLY A 166 -1.41 7.74 14.40
C GLY A 166 -2.65 6.83 14.37
N LYS A 167 -3.44 6.93 15.43
CA LYS A 167 -4.56 6.02 15.74
C LYS A 167 -5.80 6.18 14.85
N LYS A 168 -5.69 6.96 13.77
CA LYS A 168 -6.78 7.19 12.80
C LYS A 168 -6.49 6.56 11.45
N SER A 169 -5.30 5.96 11.25
CA SER A 169 -4.98 5.30 9.99
C SER A 169 -5.87 4.09 9.75
N LYS A 170 -6.08 3.76 8.47
CA LYS A 170 -6.92 2.62 8.07
C LYS A 170 -6.35 1.29 8.58
N LEU A 171 -5.04 1.15 8.51
CA LEU A 171 -4.31 -0.01 9.01
C LEU A 171 -4.40 -0.12 10.54
N TYR A 172 -4.34 1.00 11.27
CA TYR A 172 -4.56 0.99 12.72
C TYR A 172 -5.97 0.51 13.07
N ASN A 173 -6.99 1.05 12.40
CA ASN A 173 -8.38 0.62 12.64
C ASN A 173 -8.58 -0.87 12.35
N LEU A 174 -7.95 -1.39 11.28
CA LEU A 174 -7.97 -2.82 10.98
C LEU A 174 -7.29 -3.64 12.09
N ALA A 175 -6.14 -3.18 12.58
CA ALA A 175 -5.42 -3.83 13.67
C ALA A 175 -6.25 -3.89 14.96
N GLN A 176 -7.12 -2.90 15.19
CA GLN A 176 -8.04 -2.86 16.35
C GLN A 176 -9.33 -3.66 16.14
N SER A 177 -9.60 -4.16 14.93
CA SER A 177 -10.83 -4.85 14.57
C SER A 177 -10.63 -6.35 14.30
N ASP A 178 -9.59 -6.95 14.88
CA ASP A 178 -9.24 -8.36 14.66
C ASP A 178 -9.16 -8.73 13.16
N LEU A 179 -8.59 -7.83 12.35
CA LEU A 179 -8.46 -7.97 10.89
C LEU A 179 -9.78 -8.04 10.11
N ASP A 180 -10.90 -7.53 10.66
CA ASP A 180 -12.14 -7.36 9.90
C ASP A 180 -12.02 -6.28 8.82
N CYS A 181 -11.84 -6.72 7.57
CA CYS A 181 -11.75 -5.88 6.38
C CYS A 181 -13.00 -5.05 6.05
N ASN A 182 -14.11 -5.27 6.77
CA ASN A 182 -15.35 -4.50 6.65
C ASN A 182 -15.62 -3.60 7.87
N ALA A 183 -14.75 -3.61 8.88
CA ALA A 183 -14.89 -2.76 10.05
C ALA A 183 -14.86 -1.27 9.66
N ALA A 184 -15.53 -0.45 10.46
CA ALA A 184 -15.55 0.99 10.25
C ALA A 184 -14.13 1.56 10.27
N GLY A 185 -13.85 2.49 9.34
CA GLY A 185 -12.54 3.13 9.27
C GLY A 185 -11.44 2.29 8.62
N THR A 186 -11.73 1.12 8.03
CA THR A 186 -10.77 0.31 7.24
C THR A 186 -10.75 0.65 5.76
N ARG A 187 -11.65 1.55 5.31
CA ARG A 187 -11.82 1.94 3.91
C ARG A 187 -11.42 3.38 3.63
N ASP A 188 -10.90 3.61 2.44
CA ASP A 188 -10.56 4.92 1.90
C ASP A 188 -11.84 5.71 1.49
N GLY A 189 -11.66 6.93 0.97
CA GLY A 189 -12.78 7.78 0.51
C GLY A 189 -13.52 7.24 -0.73
N ALA A 190 -12.89 6.33 -1.49
CA ALA A 190 -13.47 5.64 -2.63
C ALA A 190 -14.12 4.29 -2.25
N GLY A 191 -14.03 3.89 -0.99
CA GLY A 191 -14.55 2.63 -0.47
C GLY A 191 -13.59 1.45 -0.58
N THR A 192 -12.35 1.63 -1.04
CA THR A 192 -11.33 0.57 -1.11
C THR A 192 -10.91 0.16 0.29
N SER A 193 -10.89 -1.14 0.60
CA SER A 193 -10.43 -1.63 1.90
C SER A 193 -8.91 -1.68 1.95
N VAL A 194 -8.33 -1.32 3.10
CA VAL A 194 -6.89 -1.48 3.37
C VAL A 194 -6.44 -2.94 3.23
N CYS A 195 -7.35 -3.91 3.40
CA CYS A 195 -7.02 -5.32 3.14
C CYS A 195 -6.65 -5.61 1.68
N SER A 196 -7.19 -4.88 0.70
CA SER A 196 -6.77 -5.01 -0.70
C SER A 196 -5.30 -4.62 -0.89
N TYR A 197 -4.80 -3.67 -0.10
CA TYR A 197 -3.42 -3.22 -0.12
C TYR A 197 -2.51 -4.18 0.62
N LEU A 198 -2.95 -4.71 1.77
CA LEU A 198 -2.22 -5.78 2.46
C LEU A 198 -2.02 -6.99 1.55
N ILE A 199 -3.07 -7.44 0.87
CA ILE A 199 -3.01 -8.61 -0.02
C ILE A 199 -2.13 -8.33 -1.24
N SER A 200 -2.35 -7.21 -1.94
CA SER A 200 -1.56 -6.90 -3.14
C SER A 200 -0.13 -6.45 -2.85
N GLY A 201 0.20 -6.14 -1.60
CA GLY A 201 1.53 -5.78 -1.13
C GLY A 201 2.30 -6.94 -0.53
N ALA A 202 1.71 -8.13 -0.44
CA ALA A 202 2.34 -9.25 0.25
C ALA A 202 3.49 -9.88 -0.54
N GLY A 203 4.53 -10.30 0.18
CA GLY A 203 5.59 -11.19 -0.32
C GLY A 203 6.74 -10.54 -1.07
N TYR A 204 6.80 -9.21 -1.16
CA TYR A 204 7.92 -8.51 -1.80
C TYR A 204 9.07 -8.27 -0.82
N ASN A 205 10.31 -8.31 -1.33
CA ASN A 205 11.47 -7.81 -0.62
C ASN A 205 11.40 -6.28 -0.48
N VAL A 206 11.69 -5.81 0.73
CA VAL A 206 11.68 -4.39 1.14
C VAL A 206 12.87 -4.05 2.05
N GLY A 207 13.95 -4.83 1.98
CA GLY A 207 15.15 -4.68 2.79
C GLY A 207 15.75 -3.28 2.76
N CYS A 208 15.68 -2.60 1.61
CA CYS A 208 16.19 -1.23 1.45
C CYS A 208 15.41 -0.18 2.29
N ILE A 209 14.20 -0.51 2.74
CA ILE A 209 13.35 0.37 3.56
C ILE A 209 13.38 -0.09 5.01
N THR A 210 13.20 -1.38 5.26
CA THR A 210 12.95 -1.89 6.62
C THR A 210 14.24 -2.33 7.35
N ASN A 211 15.34 -2.55 6.61
CA ASN A 211 16.56 -3.22 7.08
C ASN A 211 16.31 -4.68 7.55
N SER A 212 15.18 -5.26 7.16
CA SER A 212 14.80 -6.67 7.36
C SER A 212 14.05 -7.16 6.12
N ASN A 213 13.83 -8.47 6.01
CA ASN A 213 13.01 -8.97 4.91
C ASN A 213 12.32 -10.27 5.29
N ASP A 214 11.00 -10.32 5.09
CA ASP A 214 10.13 -11.49 5.22
C ASP A 214 9.45 -11.85 3.88
N GLY A 215 9.80 -11.16 2.80
CA GLY A 215 9.38 -11.41 1.43
C GLY A 215 10.39 -12.23 0.63
N VAL A 216 10.04 -12.54 -0.61
CA VAL A 216 10.88 -13.32 -1.52
C VAL A 216 11.97 -12.41 -2.12
N ASP A 217 13.22 -12.82 -1.95
CA ASP A 217 14.35 -12.22 -2.65
C ASP A 217 14.57 -12.96 -3.97
N CYS A 218 14.27 -12.29 -5.08
CA CYS A 218 14.50 -12.84 -6.42
C CYS A 218 15.89 -12.48 -6.97
N SER A 219 16.78 -11.89 -6.15
CA SER A 219 18.16 -11.69 -6.58
C SER A 219 18.84 -13.04 -6.80
N ALA A 220 19.45 -13.21 -7.97
CA ALA A 220 20.14 -14.46 -8.30
C ALA A 220 21.26 -14.68 -7.28
N GLU A 221 21.10 -15.66 -6.40
CA GLU A 221 22.19 -16.10 -5.53
C GLU A 221 23.41 -16.40 -6.41
N THR A 222 24.51 -15.69 -6.16
CA THR A 222 25.81 -16.10 -6.69
C THR A 222 26.11 -17.47 -6.10
N THR A 223 25.87 -18.51 -6.90
CA THR A 223 26.19 -19.90 -6.58
C THR A 223 27.61 -19.97 -6.05
N GLY A 224 27.74 -20.44 -4.81
CA GLY A 224 28.99 -20.59 -4.11
C GLY A 224 30.04 -21.32 -4.94
N GLU A 225 31.27 -20.85 -4.75
CA GLU A 225 32.51 -21.44 -5.26
C GLU A 225 32.52 -22.97 -5.04
N ALA A 226 32.67 -23.71 -6.13
CA ALA A 226 32.79 -25.16 -6.10
C ALA A 226 34.05 -25.58 -5.31
N PRO A 227 33.97 -26.59 -4.42
CA PRO A 227 35.15 -27.06 -3.70
C PRO A 227 36.14 -27.68 -4.69
N LYS A 228 37.41 -27.30 -4.54
CA LYS A 228 38.56 -27.92 -5.23
C LYS A 228 38.85 -29.31 -4.70
#